data_AF-A0A239B5U6-F1
#
_entry.id   AF-A0A239B5U6-F1
#
_cell.length_a   1.000
_cell.length_b   1.000
_cell.length_c   1.000
_cell.angle_alpha   90.00
_cell.angle_beta   90.00
_cell.angle_gamma   90.00
#
_symmetry.space_group_name_H-M   'P 1'
#
loop_
_entity.id
_entity.type
_entity.pdbx_description
1 polymer ?
#
loop_
_entity_poly.entity_id
_entity_poly.type
_entity_poly.pdbx_seq_one_letter_code
_entity_poly.pdbx_strand_id
1 'polypeptide(L)'
;MTTAESEASPAVRRPPEHVTAVFDAIMEWEAAYPESAPTGQGEAILWALGKRDQAPISGRPASGGVPTVADARAEIDAAERVERRGRIIPADGVVSALRWLIGAKDGIPIPGRQPPGGWGHLVGGRGVVVRSEEELNKIIERAKEGRPNAPTEWDGAWCLGTIAVCEWVLGIRSKSPIRDTPRPMHGPTGLNLGREETAAEDVSRQLGRGRQHSPGYGDGVIRTIHWLRGQTIIPPVNEQGLPTLSSR
;
A
#
# COMPACT_ATOMS: atom_id res chain seq x y z
N MET A 1 10.48 7.58 -20.96
CA MET A 1 11.53 7.34 -19.96
C MET A 1 11.96 5.89 -20.10
N THR A 2 13.23 5.66 -20.41
CA THR A 2 13.78 4.31 -20.56
C THR A 2 14.01 3.68 -19.18
N THR A 3 14.13 2.34 -19.11
CA THR A 3 14.41 1.64 -17.83
C THR A 3 15.69 2.14 -17.16
N ALA A 4 16.72 2.47 -17.96
CA ALA A 4 17.98 3.02 -17.47
C ALA A 4 17.84 4.42 -16.82
N GLU A 5 17.01 5.30 -17.37
CA GLU A 5 16.73 6.63 -16.78
C GLU A 5 15.94 6.53 -15.46
N SER A 6 15.04 5.55 -15.36
CA SER A 6 14.27 5.26 -14.15
C SER A 6 15.16 4.72 -13.02
N GLU A 7 16.23 4.00 -13.38
CA GLU A 7 17.20 3.40 -12.45
C GLU A 7 18.22 4.38 -11.91
N ALA A 8 18.62 5.39 -12.70
CA ALA A 8 19.50 6.48 -12.28
C ALA A 8 18.80 7.57 -11.46
N SER A 9 17.47 7.54 -11.37
CA SER A 9 16.70 8.49 -10.57
C SER A 9 16.96 8.29 -9.06
N PRO A 10 16.79 9.34 -8.23
CA PRO A 10 16.87 9.21 -6.77
C PRO A 10 15.98 8.09 -6.24
N ALA A 11 16.46 7.34 -5.25
CA ALA A 11 15.74 6.22 -4.65
C ALA A 11 14.39 6.64 -4.04
N VAL A 12 14.34 7.83 -3.45
CA VAL A 12 13.15 8.35 -2.79
C VAL A 12 12.17 8.88 -3.84
N ARG A 13 11.10 8.12 -4.09
CA ARG A 13 9.98 8.50 -4.97
C ARG A 13 8.75 9.00 -4.22
N ARG A 14 8.85 9.12 -2.89
CA ARG A 14 7.77 9.58 -2.03
C ARG A 14 7.86 11.09 -1.82
N PRO A 15 6.72 11.78 -1.62
CA PRO A 15 6.73 13.17 -1.21
C PRO A 15 7.57 13.36 0.06
N PRO A 16 8.44 14.39 0.14
CA PRO A 16 9.32 14.61 1.30
C PRO A 16 8.58 14.64 2.63
N GLU A 17 7.40 15.27 2.67
CA GLU A 17 6.54 15.36 3.84
C GLU A 17 6.09 13.98 4.36
N HIS A 18 5.80 13.04 3.45
CA HIS A 18 5.46 11.66 3.82
C HIS A 18 6.66 10.91 4.38
N VAL A 19 7.84 11.11 3.77
CA VAL A 19 9.08 10.46 4.24
C VAL A 19 9.43 10.94 5.64
N THR A 20 9.34 12.25 5.89
CA THR A 20 9.58 12.84 7.21
C THR A 20 8.58 12.31 8.24
N ALA A 21 7.28 12.35 7.96
CA ALA A 21 6.27 11.87 8.91
C ALA A 21 6.44 10.38 9.26
N VAL A 22 6.76 9.55 8.27
CA VAL A 22 7.05 8.12 8.48
C VAL A 22 8.33 7.93 9.27
N PHE A 23 9.39 8.70 8.97
CA PHE A 23 10.64 8.62 9.70
C PHE A 23 10.48 9.03 11.17
N ASP A 24 9.79 10.13 11.44
CA ASP A 24 9.52 10.60 12.81
C ASP A 24 8.75 9.55 13.61
N ALA A 25 7.74 8.92 13.02
CA ALA A 25 7.00 7.83 13.66
C ALA A 25 7.86 6.59 13.94
N ILE A 26 8.83 6.28 13.08
CA ILE A 26 9.80 5.19 13.33
C ILE A 26 10.72 5.57 14.50
N MET A 27 11.21 6.81 14.54
CA MET A 27 12.07 7.29 15.64
C MET A 27 11.33 7.32 16.97
N GLU A 28 10.05 7.73 16.99
CA GLU A 28 9.21 7.64 18.19
C GLU A 28 9.04 6.19 18.64
N TRP A 29 8.81 5.27 17.71
CA TRP A 29 8.74 3.84 18.02
C TRP A 29 10.05 3.32 18.60
N GLU A 30 11.19 3.62 18.00
CA GLU A 30 12.51 3.20 18.51
C GLU A 30 12.79 3.76 19.92
N ALA A 31 12.40 5.01 20.17
CA ALA A 31 12.52 5.61 21.50
C ALA A 31 11.64 4.91 22.56
N ALA A 32 10.48 4.40 22.16
CA ALA A 32 9.57 3.65 23.03
C ALA A 32 10.01 2.19 23.26
N TYR A 33 10.79 1.62 22.34
CA TYR A 33 11.26 0.22 22.37
C TYR A 33 12.78 0.12 22.14
N PRO A 34 13.60 0.68 23.05
CA PRO A 34 15.05 0.79 22.85
C PRO A 34 15.76 -0.57 22.71
N GLU A 35 15.23 -1.63 23.33
CA GLU A 35 15.75 -3.00 23.19
C GLU A 35 15.52 -3.62 21.81
N SER A 36 14.59 -3.04 21.04
CA SER A 36 14.25 -3.45 19.68
C SER A 36 14.88 -2.53 18.61
N ALA A 37 15.63 -1.51 19.04
CA ALA A 37 16.35 -0.57 18.19
C ALA A 37 17.83 -0.99 18.01
N PRO A 38 18.49 -0.59 16.91
CA PRO A 38 17.95 0.14 15.77
C PRO A 38 17.06 -0.74 14.88
N THR A 39 16.07 -0.12 14.25
CA THR A 39 15.26 -0.80 13.24
C THR A 39 15.93 -0.71 11.88
N GLY A 40 15.74 -1.73 11.04
CA GLY A 40 16.23 -1.67 9.66
C GLY A 40 15.56 -0.56 8.85
N GLN A 41 14.34 -0.17 9.21
CA GLN A 41 13.57 0.86 8.54
C GLN A 41 14.21 2.24 8.71
N GLY A 42 14.57 2.61 9.96
CA GLY A 42 15.22 3.88 10.25
C GLY A 42 16.55 4.03 9.50
N GLU A 43 17.40 3.00 9.56
CA GLU A 43 18.70 3.02 8.87
C GLU A 43 18.57 3.09 7.35
N ALA A 44 17.59 2.38 6.77
CA ALA A 44 17.33 2.45 5.34
C ALA A 44 16.86 3.84 4.88
N ILE A 45 16.02 4.52 5.67
CA ILE A 45 15.57 5.87 5.35
C ILE A 45 16.73 6.86 5.45
N LEU A 46 17.52 6.81 6.53
CA LEU A 46 18.70 7.67 6.68
C LEU A 46 19.68 7.50 5.52
N TRP A 47 19.95 6.26 5.11
CA TRP A 47 20.79 5.98 3.96
C TRP A 47 20.19 6.53 2.65
N ALA A 48 18.92 6.26 2.37
CA ALA A 48 18.24 6.75 1.17
C ALA A 48 18.17 8.28 1.08
N LEU A 49 18.21 8.98 2.22
CA LEU A 49 18.29 10.45 2.31
C LEU A 49 19.73 10.99 2.21
N GLY A 50 20.73 10.12 2.00
CA GLY A 50 22.15 10.50 1.96
C GLY A 50 22.71 10.93 3.32
N LYS A 51 22.07 10.52 4.43
CA LYS A 51 22.53 10.77 5.80
C LYS A 51 23.45 9.67 6.34
N ARG A 52 23.60 8.57 5.58
CA ARG A 52 24.59 7.52 5.82
C ARG A 52 25.41 7.32 4.56
N ASP A 53 26.72 7.16 4.74
CA ASP A 53 27.65 6.96 3.63
C ASP A 53 27.64 5.52 3.10
N GLN A 54 27.11 4.57 3.86
CA GLN A 54 27.10 3.15 3.54
C GLN A 54 25.69 2.56 3.61
N ALA A 55 25.43 1.63 2.70
CA ALA A 55 24.19 0.87 2.68
C ALA A 55 24.10 -0.06 3.91
N PRO A 56 22.93 -0.17 4.56
CA PRO A 56 22.79 -0.77 5.89
C PRO A 56 23.09 -2.28 5.97
N ILE A 57 22.92 -3.03 4.88
CA ILE A 57 23.15 -4.47 4.80
C ILE A 57 24.42 -4.79 4.04
N SER A 58 24.59 -4.23 2.84
CA SER A 58 25.75 -4.57 2.00
C SER A 58 27.01 -3.77 2.32
N GLY A 59 26.91 -2.68 3.09
CA GLY A 59 28.04 -1.80 3.39
C GLY A 59 28.59 -1.05 2.18
N ARG A 60 27.93 -1.18 1.01
CA ARG A 60 28.37 -0.50 -0.22
C ARG A 60 28.35 1.01 0.02
N PRO A 61 29.43 1.73 -0.34
CA PRO A 61 29.41 3.17 -0.27
C PRO A 61 28.35 3.70 -1.23
N ALA A 62 27.57 4.68 -0.79
CA ALA A 62 26.85 5.52 -1.75
C ALA A 62 27.92 6.24 -2.57
N SER A 63 27.90 6.12 -3.90
CA SER A 63 28.96 6.60 -4.81
C SER A 63 29.06 8.14 -4.86
N GLY A 64 29.30 8.79 -3.72
CA GLY A 64 29.44 10.24 -3.56
C GLY A 64 28.13 11.05 -3.59
N GLY A 65 26.95 10.42 -3.47
CA GLY A 65 25.66 11.12 -3.58
C GLY A 65 24.47 10.35 -3.00
N VAL A 66 23.26 10.91 -3.17
CA VAL A 66 22.00 10.29 -2.75
C VAL A 66 21.81 8.96 -3.51
N PRO A 67 21.48 7.84 -2.82
CA PRO A 67 21.27 6.56 -3.49
C PRO A 67 20.24 6.62 -4.61
N THR A 68 20.50 5.89 -5.69
CA THR A 68 19.58 5.75 -6.82
C THR A 68 18.59 4.60 -6.61
N VAL A 69 17.58 4.50 -7.47
CA VAL A 69 16.65 3.36 -7.48
C VAL A 69 17.40 2.05 -7.73
N ALA A 70 18.43 2.04 -8.57
CA ALA A 70 19.28 0.88 -8.78
C ALA A 70 20.01 0.47 -7.49
N ASP A 71 20.58 1.42 -6.76
CA ASP A 71 21.25 1.16 -5.49
C ASP A 71 20.28 0.55 -4.47
N ALA A 72 19.09 1.14 -4.33
CA ALA A 72 18.07 0.65 -3.42
C ALA A 72 17.59 -0.76 -3.79
N ARG A 73 17.42 -1.08 -5.09
CA ARG A 73 17.09 -2.45 -5.54
C ARG A 73 18.20 -3.43 -5.24
N ALA A 74 19.44 -3.06 -5.53
CA ALA A 74 20.58 -3.92 -5.26
C ALA A 74 20.75 -4.16 -3.75
N GLU A 75 20.38 -3.20 -2.90
CA GLU A 75 20.36 -3.34 -1.45
C GLU A 75 19.22 -4.22 -0.95
N ILE A 76 18.01 -4.10 -1.51
CA ILE A 76 16.90 -5.03 -1.27
C ILE A 76 17.35 -6.46 -1.58
N ASP A 77 17.95 -6.68 -2.74
CA ASP A 77 18.42 -8.00 -3.15
C ASP A 77 19.51 -8.55 -2.21
N ALA A 78 20.39 -7.69 -1.68
CA ALA A 78 21.37 -8.10 -0.69
C ALA A 78 20.69 -8.48 0.64
N ALA A 79 19.71 -7.69 1.08
CA ALA A 79 18.94 -7.92 2.29
C ALA A 79 18.08 -9.19 2.24
N GLU A 80 17.58 -9.58 1.07
CA GLU A 80 16.80 -10.81 0.91
C GLU A 80 17.65 -12.09 0.93
N ARG A 81 18.97 -11.99 0.70
CA ARG A 81 19.89 -13.14 0.68
C ARG A 81 20.54 -13.45 2.03
N VAL A 82 20.42 -12.56 3.00
CA VAL A 82 21.09 -12.71 4.31
C VAL A 82 20.21 -13.42 5.33
N GLU A 83 20.85 -14.12 6.28
CA GLU A 83 20.14 -14.70 7.41
C GLU A 83 19.56 -13.60 8.31
N ARG A 84 18.28 -13.77 8.69
CA ARG A 84 17.51 -12.76 9.41
C ARG A 84 17.87 -12.62 10.90
N ARG A 85 18.40 -13.68 11.52
CA ARG A 85 18.68 -13.72 12.97
C ARG A 85 20.08 -13.23 13.29
N GLY A 86 20.24 -12.56 14.43
CA GLY A 86 21.54 -12.19 14.99
C GLY A 86 22.23 -10.98 14.33
N ARG A 87 21.56 -10.28 13.41
CA ARG A 87 22.11 -9.05 12.82
C ARG A 87 21.87 -7.84 13.72
N ILE A 88 22.84 -6.93 13.71
CA ILE A 88 22.73 -5.61 14.36
C ILE A 88 21.62 -4.78 13.69
N ILE A 89 21.53 -4.83 12.35
CA ILE A 89 20.48 -4.16 11.57
C ILE A 89 19.53 -5.22 10.99
N PRO A 90 18.24 -5.20 11.37
CA PRO A 90 17.24 -6.14 10.83
C PRO A 90 17.00 -5.97 9.33
N ALA A 91 17.29 -7.01 8.53
CA ALA A 91 17.16 -6.98 7.07
C ALA A 91 15.71 -6.79 6.59
N ASP A 92 14.71 -7.38 7.28
CA ASP A 92 13.30 -7.25 6.90
C ASP A 92 12.82 -5.78 6.97
N GLY A 93 13.34 -5.03 7.95
CA GLY A 93 13.07 -3.61 8.08
C GLY A 93 13.62 -2.80 6.90
N VAL A 94 14.88 -3.08 6.53
CA VAL A 94 15.53 -2.45 5.37
C VAL A 94 14.73 -2.71 4.10
N VAL A 95 14.38 -3.98 3.84
CA VAL A 95 13.57 -4.37 2.67
C VAL A 95 12.23 -3.64 2.66
N SER A 96 11.54 -3.58 3.80
CA SER A 96 10.24 -2.92 3.89
C SER A 96 10.34 -1.43 3.58
N ALA A 97 11.30 -0.73 4.16
CA ALA A 97 11.46 0.71 3.96
C ALA A 97 11.92 1.05 2.53
N LEU A 98 12.92 0.35 1.98
CA LEU A 98 13.40 0.60 0.62
C LEU A 98 12.33 0.33 -0.43
N ARG A 99 11.56 -0.77 -0.30
CA ARG A 99 10.41 -1.04 -1.19
C ARG A 99 9.36 0.06 -1.13
N TRP A 100 9.13 0.63 0.05
CA TRP A 100 8.23 1.76 0.19
C TRP A 100 8.77 3.02 -0.47
N LEU A 101 10.03 3.39 -0.21
CA LEU A 101 10.67 4.60 -0.74
C LEU A 101 10.72 4.62 -2.28
N ILE A 102 11.08 3.49 -2.92
CA ILE A 102 11.16 3.39 -4.38
C ILE A 102 9.78 3.23 -5.06
N GLY A 103 8.68 3.25 -4.29
CA GLY A 103 7.34 3.08 -4.83
C GLY A 103 6.98 1.65 -5.25
N ALA A 104 7.74 0.63 -4.82
CA ALA A 104 7.45 -0.77 -5.14
C ALA A 104 6.32 -1.36 -4.27
N LYS A 105 6.08 -0.79 -3.09
CA LYS A 105 4.96 -1.11 -2.18
C LYS A 105 4.46 0.15 -1.51
N ASP A 106 3.17 0.21 -1.18
CA ASP A 106 2.56 1.37 -0.50
C ASP A 106 2.27 1.13 0.99
N GLY A 107 2.50 -0.09 1.49
CA GLY A 107 2.44 -0.36 2.92
C GLY A 107 3.46 0.47 3.68
N ILE A 108 2.99 1.25 4.66
CA ILE A 108 3.83 2.17 5.44
C ILE A 108 4.77 1.36 6.34
N PRO A 109 6.10 1.57 6.26
CA PRO A 109 7.09 0.72 6.90
C PRO A 109 7.30 1.10 8.38
N ILE A 110 6.25 1.10 9.21
CA ILE A 110 6.39 1.30 10.65
C ILE A 110 6.69 -0.06 11.32
N PRO A 111 7.72 -0.16 12.18
CA PRO A 111 8.01 -1.38 12.95
C PRO A 111 6.86 -1.84 13.84
N GLY A 112 6.89 -3.12 14.19
CA GLY A 112 5.93 -3.72 15.12
C GLY A 112 4.53 -3.93 14.56
N ARG A 113 3.57 -4.14 15.46
CA ARG A 113 2.17 -4.39 15.08
C ARG A 113 1.45 -3.07 14.80
N GLN A 114 0.77 -3.00 13.66
CA GLN A 114 -0.07 -1.84 13.32
C GLN A 114 -1.12 -1.59 14.42
N PRO A 115 -1.24 -0.35 14.93
CA PRO A 115 -2.26 -0.01 15.91
C PRO A 115 -3.66 -0.12 15.29
N PRO A 116 -4.73 -0.27 16.10
CA PRO A 116 -6.09 -0.36 15.57
C PRO A 116 -6.49 0.83 14.68
N GLY A 117 -5.97 2.03 14.99
CA GLY A 117 -6.15 3.26 14.22
C GLY A 117 -5.26 3.38 12.98
N GLY A 118 -4.35 2.44 12.72
CA GLY A 118 -3.46 2.43 11.55
C GLY A 118 -2.55 3.66 11.40
N TRP A 119 -1.87 3.75 10.25
CA TRP A 119 -0.83 4.74 9.96
C TRP A 119 -1.15 5.60 8.73
N GLY A 120 -2.33 5.44 8.13
CA GLY A 120 -2.69 6.09 6.87
C GLY A 120 -2.55 7.62 6.89
N HIS A 121 -2.77 8.24 8.05
CA HIS A 121 -2.65 9.68 8.24
C HIS A 121 -1.23 10.23 7.95
N LEU A 122 -0.19 9.40 8.08
CA LEU A 122 1.20 9.80 7.78
C LEU A 122 1.44 10.07 6.29
N VAL A 123 0.54 9.62 5.42
CA VAL A 123 0.65 9.72 3.95
C VAL A 123 -0.58 10.36 3.31
N GLY A 124 -1.30 11.20 4.06
CA GLY A 124 -2.52 11.88 3.59
C GLY A 124 -3.76 10.99 3.53
N GLY A 125 -3.65 9.73 3.94
CA GLY A 125 -4.78 8.83 4.12
C GLY A 125 -5.39 8.91 5.52
N ARG A 126 -5.99 7.81 5.99
CA ARG A 126 -6.66 7.76 7.29
C ARG A 126 -6.78 6.34 7.80
N GLY A 127 -6.73 6.15 9.12
CA GLY A 127 -6.93 4.82 9.65
C GLY A 127 -5.86 3.84 9.13
N VAL A 128 -6.33 2.70 8.63
CA VAL A 128 -5.51 1.72 7.89
C VAL A 128 -5.44 1.98 6.37
N VAL A 129 -6.14 3.00 5.86
CA VAL A 129 -6.20 3.35 4.45
C VAL A 129 -5.08 4.32 4.11
N VAL A 130 -4.23 3.95 3.15
CA VAL A 130 -3.05 4.72 2.72
C VAL A 130 -3.32 5.58 1.48
N ARG A 131 -4.59 5.82 1.18
CA ARG A 131 -5.06 6.62 0.04
C ARG A 131 -5.74 7.88 0.54
N SER A 132 -5.45 9.01 -0.09
CA SER A 132 -6.10 10.27 0.23
C SER A 132 -7.54 10.29 -0.26
N GLU A 133 -8.36 11.21 0.25
CA GLU A 133 -9.74 11.35 -0.21
C GLU A 133 -9.81 11.74 -1.70
N GLU A 134 -8.86 12.54 -2.18
CA GLU A 134 -8.73 12.92 -3.59
C GLU A 134 -8.45 11.69 -4.47
N GLU A 135 -7.57 10.78 -4.04
CA GLU A 135 -7.30 9.54 -4.77
C GLU A 135 -8.54 8.65 -4.82
N LEU A 136 -9.29 8.54 -3.72
CA LEU A 136 -10.53 7.78 -3.67
C LEU A 136 -11.58 8.35 -4.63
N ASN A 137 -11.79 9.67 -4.59
CA ASN A 137 -12.72 10.35 -5.49
C ASN A 137 -12.31 10.16 -6.95
N LYS A 138 -11.02 10.29 -7.28
CA LYS A 138 -10.49 10.05 -8.63
C LYS A 138 -10.78 8.64 -9.13
N ILE A 139 -10.64 7.63 -8.27
CA ILE A 139 -10.95 6.23 -8.62
C ILE A 139 -12.45 6.01 -8.81
N ILE A 140 -13.29 6.62 -7.97
CA ILE A 140 -14.75 6.58 -8.13
C ILE A 140 -15.15 7.16 -9.49
N GLU A 141 -14.69 8.36 -9.81
CA GLU A 141 -15.07 9.04 -11.05
C GLU A 141 -14.59 8.25 -12.28
N ARG A 142 -13.33 7.79 -12.28
CA ARG A 142 -12.82 6.91 -13.35
C ARG A 142 -13.69 5.65 -13.51
N ALA A 143 -14.00 4.96 -12.42
CA ALA A 143 -14.81 3.75 -12.48
C ALA A 143 -16.23 4.04 -12.99
N LYS A 144 -16.83 5.19 -12.66
CA LYS A 144 -18.13 5.63 -13.18
C LYS A 144 -18.08 5.92 -14.67
N GLU A 145 -17.03 6.60 -15.14
CA GLU A 145 -16.82 6.96 -16.55
C GLU A 145 -16.53 5.74 -17.43
N GLY A 146 -15.72 4.79 -16.92
CA GLY A 146 -15.32 3.59 -17.67
C GLY A 146 -16.38 2.50 -17.70
N ARG A 147 -17.20 2.37 -16.64
CA ARG A 147 -18.21 1.29 -16.51
C ARG A 147 -19.17 1.18 -17.70
N PRO A 148 -19.75 2.26 -18.26
CA PRO A 148 -20.61 2.16 -19.45
C PRO A 148 -19.91 1.56 -20.67
N ASN A 149 -18.59 1.68 -20.74
CA ASN A 149 -17.74 1.17 -21.82
C ASN A 149 -17.03 -0.14 -21.44
N ALA A 150 -17.45 -0.80 -20.35
CA ALA A 150 -16.87 -2.05 -19.90
C ALA A 150 -17.06 -3.14 -20.97
N PRO A 151 -15.99 -3.86 -21.38
CA PRO A 151 -16.07 -4.89 -22.43
C PRO A 151 -16.99 -6.06 -22.08
N THR A 152 -17.12 -6.35 -20.79
CA THR A 152 -17.92 -7.46 -20.28
C THR A 152 -18.79 -7.03 -19.09
N GLU A 153 -19.87 -7.78 -18.85
CA GLU A 153 -20.68 -7.60 -17.63
C GLU A 153 -19.84 -7.77 -16.36
N TRP A 154 -18.83 -8.65 -16.41
CA TRP A 154 -17.87 -8.85 -15.34
C TRP A 154 -17.09 -7.57 -15.02
N ASP A 155 -16.53 -6.91 -16.04
CA ASP A 155 -15.78 -5.67 -15.88
C ASP A 155 -16.67 -4.54 -15.35
N GLY A 156 -17.92 -4.47 -15.84
CA GLY A 156 -18.90 -3.51 -15.35
C GLY A 156 -19.24 -3.72 -13.87
N ALA A 157 -19.35 -4.97 -13.44
CA ALA A 157 -19.58 -5.32 -12.04
C ALA A 157 -18.35 -5.06 -11.15
N TRP A 158 -17.14 -5.27 -11.66
CA TRP A 158 -15.90 -4.91 -10.97
C TRP A 158 -15.85 -3.42 -10.65
N CYS A 159 -16.19 -2.57 -11.63
CA CYS A 159 -16.25 -1.12 -11.41
C CYS A 159 -17.28 -0.76 -10.33
N LEU A 160 -18.44 -1.44 -10.30
CA LEU A 160 -19.43 -1.28 -9.23
C LEU A 160 -18.88 -1.67 -7.85
N GLY A 161 -18.16 -2.79 -7.75
CA GLY A 161 -17.52 -3.21 -6.49
C GLY A 161 -16.48 -2.19 -6.01
N THR A 162 -15.69 -1.67 -6.94
CA THR A 162 -14.69 -0.62 -6.69
C THR A 162 -15.34 0.65 -6.14
N ILE A 163 -16.36 1.17 -6.83
CA ILE A 163 -17.11 2.37 -6.41
C ILE A 163 -17.69 2.16 -5.01
N ALA A 164 -18.34 1.03 -4.76
CA ALA A 164 -19.01 0.77 -3.49
C ALA A 164 -18.05 0.77 -2.30
N VAL A 165 -16.84 0.21 -2.44
CA VAL A 165 -15.83 0.24 -1.37
C VAL A 165 -15.32 1.66 -1.15
N CYS A 166 -14.97 2.39 -2.20
CA CYS A 166 -14.47 3.76 -2.07
C CYS A 166 -15.53 4.68 -1.43
N GLU A 167 -16.80 4.59 -1.84
CA GLU A 167 -17.91 5.33 -1.24
C GLU A 167 -18.16 4.95 0.22
N TRP A 168 -18.01 3.67 0.57
CA TRP A 168 -18.12 3.20 1.95
C TRP A 168 -16.98 3.71 2.82
N VAL A 169 -15.75 3.74 2.29
CA VAL A 169 -14.63 4.41 2.95
C VAL A 169 -14.99 5.88 3.12
N LEU A 170 -15.22 6.66 2.07
CA LEU A 170 -15.53 8.09 2.17
C LEU A 170 -16.75 8.40 3.07
N GLY A 171 -17.66 7.45 3.27
CA GLY A 171 -18.85 7.63 4.11
C GLY A 171 -20.06 8.14 3.34
N ILE A 172 -19.93 8.22 2.01
CA ILE A 172 -21.04 8.41 1.07
C ILE A 172 -22.02 7.23 1.20
N ARG A 173 -21.50 6.02 1.37
CA ARG A 173 -22.27 4.82 1.66
C ARG A 173 -22.26 4.51 3.15
N SER A 174 -23.45 4.39 3.75
CA SER A 174 -23.63 4.16 5.19
C SER A 174 -23.44 2.71 5.64
N LYS A 175 -23.38 1.76 4.69
CA LYS A 175 -23.22 0.33 4.95
C LYS A 175 -22.12 -0.29 4.10
N SER A 176 -21.49 -1.35 4.60
CA SER A 176 -20.45 -2.06 3.86
C SER A 176 -21.02 -2.72 2.59
N PRO A 177 -20.23 -2.81 1.50
CA PRO A 177 -20.71 -3.20 0.17
C PRO A 177 -21.46 -4.55 0.08
N ILE A 178 -20.92 -5.59 0.71
CA ILE A 178 -21.36 -6.98 0.65
C ILE A 178 -22.01 -7.38 1.96
N ARG A 179 -21.38 -7.07 3.10
CA ARG A 179 -21.89 -7.53 4.41
C ARG A 179 -23.08 -6.72 4.92
N ASP A 180 -23.40 -5.61 4.25
CA ASP A 180 -24.49 -4.70 4.61
C ASP A 180 -24.43 -4.22 6.08
N THR A 181 -23.22 -4.10 6.63
CA THR A 181 -23.03 -3.69 8.04
C THR A 181 -22.85 -2.19 8.17
N PRO A 182 -23.39 -1.53 9.21
CA PRO A 182 -23.23 -0.10 9.41
C PRO A 182 -21.76 0.33 9.40
N ARG A 183 -21.47 1.43 8.71
CA ARG A 183 -20.14 2.03 8.68
C ARG A 183 -19.76 2.56 10.08
N PRO A 184 -18.55 2.25 10.59
CA PRO A 184 -18.08 2.85 11.82
C PRO A 184 -17.95 4.39 11.71
N MET A 185 -18.10 5.09 12.83
CA MET A 185 -18.08 6.56 12.88
C MET A 185 -16.79 7.14 12.26
N HIS A 186 -15.63 6.63 12.68
CA HIS A 186 -14.30 7.06 12.19
C HIS A 186 -13.87 6.37 10.89
N GLY A 187 -14.79 5.68 10.20
CA GLY A 187 -14.52 4.92 8.99
C GLY A 187 -14.06 3.48 9.22
N PRO A 188 -13.94 2.68 8.15
CA PRO A 188 -13.61 1.26 8.27
C PRO A 188 -12.22 1.02 8.88
N THR A 189 -12.16 0.16 9.90
CA THR A 189 -10.89 -0.33 10.49
C THR A 189 -10.29 -1.46 9.65
N GLY A 190 -9.07 -1.88 9.97
CA GLY A 190 -8.46 -3.07 9.37
C GLY A 190 -9.29 -4.34 9.55
N LEU A 191 -9.98 -4.48 10.68
CA LEU A 191 -10.90 -5.59 10.91
C LEU A 191 -12.14 -5.50 10.02
N ASN A 192 -12.68 -4.30 9.81
CA ASN A 192 -13.83 -4.12 8.91
C ASN A 192 -13.45 -4.44 7.47
N LEU A 193 -12.32 -3.90 7.00
CA LEU A 193 -11.82 -4.18 5.65
C LEU A 193 -11.51 -5.66 5.46
N GLY A 194 -10.82 -6.32 6.40
CA GLY A 194 -10.53 -7.75 6.29
C GLY A 194 -11.78 -8.63 6.32
N ARG A 195 -12.78 -8.26 7.14
CA ARG A 195 -14.09 -8.95 7.16
C ARG A 195 -14.84 -8.81 5.85
N GLU A 196 -14.77 -7.63 5.23
CA GLU A 196 -15.39 -7.33 3.94
C GLU A 196 -14.68 -8.06 2.80
N GLU A 197 -13.34 -8.10 2.83
CA GLU A 197 -12.50 -8.85 1.91
C GLU A 197 -12.85 -10.34 1.91
N THR A 198 -12.94 -10.99 3.08
CA THR A 198 -13.38 -12.40 3.17
C THR A 198 -14.78 -12.62 2.57
N ALA A 199 -15.72 -11.70 2.81
CA ALA A 199 -17.05 -11.80 2.21
C ALA A 199 -17.01 -11.61 0.68
N ALA A 200 -16.09 -10.80 0.18
CA ALA A 200 -15.85 -10.60 -1.24
C ALA A 200 -15.22 -11.82 -1.91
N GLU A 201 -14.37 -12.57 -1.21
CA GLU A 201 -13.86 -13.87 -1.69
C GLU A 201 -14.98 -14.88 -1.89
N ASP A 202 -15.96 -14.92 -0.96
CA ASP A 202 -17.15 -15.77 -1.12
C ASP A 202 -18.00 -15.35 -2.34
N VAL A 203 -18.15 -14.04 -2.59
CA VAL A 203 -18.82 -13.51 -3.79
C VAL A 203 -18.06 -13.90 -5.06
N SER A 204 -16.75 -13.67 -5.11
CA SER A 204 -15.88 -14.00 -6.24
C SER A 204 -15.93 -15.48 -6.60
N ARG A 205 -15.95 -16.35 -5.60
CA ARG A 205 -16.02 -17.82 -5.75
C ARG A 205 -17.45 -18.36 -5.85
N GLN A 206 -18.47 -17.49 -5.77
CA GLN A 206 -19.89 -17.85 -5.80
C GLN A 206 -20.30 -18.88 -4.73
N LEU A 207 -19.80 -18.68 -3.51
CA LEU A 207 -20.03 -19.54 -2.35
C LEU A 207 -21.14 -18.98 -1.45
N GLY A 208 -22.02 -19.86 -0.95
CA GLY A 208 -23.03 -19.51 0.06
C GLY A 208 -23.85 -18.26 -0.27
N ARG A 209 -23.83 -17.27 0.65
CA ARG A 209 -24.52 -15.98 0.48
C ARG A 209 -23.87 -15.07 -0.57
N GLY A 210 -22.65 -15.37 -1.01
CA GLY A 210 -21.91 -14.61 -2.03
C GLY A 210 -22.57 -14.62 -3.41
N ARG A 211 -23.50 -15.54 -3.67
CA ARG A 211 -24.27 -15.63 -4.93
C ARG A 211 -25.26 -14.47 -5.15
N GLN A 212 -25.45 -13.60 -4.17
CA GLN A 212 -26.30 -12.41 -4.29
C GLN A 212 -25.68 -11.30 -5.14
N HIS A 213 -24.36 -11.35 -5.34
CA HIS A 213 -23.63 -10.42 -6.18
C HIS A 213 -22.92 -11.20 -7.30
N SER A 214 -22.65 -10.51 -8.42
CA SER A 214 -21.86 -11.12 -9.48
C SER A 214 -20.41 -11.29 -9.02
N PRO A 215 -19.68 -12.30 -9.52
CA PRO A 215 -18.34 -12.57 -9.01
C PRO A 215 -17.33 -11.46 -9.40
N GLY A 216 -17.55 -10.74 -10.51
CA GLY A 216 -16.79 -9.53 -10.85
C GLY A 216 -16.92 -8.41 -9.82
N TYR A 217 -18.10 -8.25 -9.20
CA TYR A 217 -18.29 -7.32 -8.08
C TYR A 217 -17.39 -7.68 -6.90
N GLY A 218 -17.34 -8.97 -6.53
CA GLY A 218 -16.46 -9.48 -5.48
C GLY A 218 -14.98 -9.18 -5.76
N ASP A 219 -14.51 -9.47 -6.97
CA ASP A 219 -13.12 -9.19 -7.35
C ASP A 219 -12.78 -7.69 -7.30
N GLY A 220 -13.71 -6.83 -7.75
CA GLY A 220 -13.56 -5.38 -7.64
C GLY A 220 -13.44 -4.90 -6.18
N VAL A 221 -14.21 -5.49 -5.27
CA VAL A 221 -14.12 -5.22 -3.83
C VAL A 221 -12.76 -5.66 -3.26
N ILE A 222 -12.33 -6.90 -3.55
CA ILE A 222 -11.03 -7.44 -3.07
C ILE A 222 -9.89 -6.55 -3.55
N ARG A 223 -9.82 -6.26 -4.86
CA ARG A 223 -8.73 -5.48 -5.42
C ARG A 223 -8.66 -4.09 -4.83
N THR A 224 -9.83 -3.46 -4.63
CA THR A 224 -9.90 -2.13 -4.03
C THR A 224 -9.42 -2.16 -2.59
N ILE A 225 -9.79 -3.15 -1.78
CA ILE A 225 -9.29 -3.28 -0.40
C ILE A 225 -7.77 -3.46 -0.36
N HIS A 226 -7.21 -4.29 -1.24
CA HIS A 226 -5.74 -4.46 -1.34
C HIS A 226 -5.05 -3.14 -1.68
N TRP A 227 -5.61 -2.39 -2.62
CA TRP A 227 -5.08 -1.09 -3.02
C TRP A 227 -5.20 -0.07 -1.87
N LEU A 228 -6.33 0.01 -1.18
CA LEU A 228 -6.54 0.89 -0.03
C LEU A 228 -5.55 0.65 1.11
N ARG A 229 -5.19 -0.61 1.33
CA ARG A 229 -4.26 -1.04 2.39
C ARG A 229 -2.79 -0.98 1.97
N GLY A 230 -2.50 -0.53 0.75
CA GLY A 230 -1.14 -0.45 0.22
C GLY A 230 -0.49 -1.80 -0.08
N GLN A 231 -1.27 -2.88 -0.13
CA GLN A 231 -0.79 -4.22 -0.50
C GLN A 231 -0.47 -4.30 -1.99
N THR A 232 -1.17 -3.50 -2.81
CA THR A 232 -0.85 -3.26 -4.22
C THR A 232 -0.78 -1.76 -4.47
N ILE A 233 0.19 -1.36 -5.29
CA ILE A 233 0.32 0.01 -5.81
C ILE A 233 -0.56 0.23 -7.04
N ILE A 234 -0.94 -0.84 -7.73
CA ILE A 234 -1.76 -0.79 -8.93
C ILE A 234 -3.20 -0.49 -8.52
N PRO A 235 -3.81 0.62 -8.98
CA PRO A 235 -5.20 0.95 -8.68
C PRO A 235 -6.18 -0.12 -9.20
N PRO A 236 -7.40 -0.21 -8.66
CA PRO A 236 -8.39 -1.20 -9.08
C PRO A 236 -8.95 -0.97 -10.49
N VAL A 237 -8.89 0.27 -11.00
CA VAL A 237 -9.21 0.64 -12.38
C VAL A 237 -8.09 1.49 -13.00
N ASN A 238 -7.92 1.36 -14.32
CA ASN A 238 -6.94 2.11 -15.10
C ASN A 238 -7.43 3.54 -15.42
N GLU A 239 -6.69 4.25 -16.27
CA GLU A 239 -7.03 5.64 -16.65
C GLU A 239 -8.30 5.74 -17.48
N GLN A 240 -8.67 4.68 -18.18
CA GLN A 240 -9.92 4.56 -18.94
C GLN A 240 -11.08 4.08 -18.07
N GLY A 241 -10.87 3.88 -16.77
CA GLY A 241 -11.91 3.42 -15.86
C GLY A 241 -12.25 1.93 -15.99
N LEU A 242 -11.38 1.13 -16.60
CA LEU A 242 -11.53 -0.32 -16.77
C LEU A 242 -10.70 -1.09 -15.73
N PRO A 243 -11.07 -2.33 -15.35
CA PRO A 243 -10.34 -3.13 -14.37
C PRO A 243 -8.85 -3.32 -14.70
N THR A 244 -7.96 -3.08 -13.73
CA THR A 244 -6.50 -3.10 -13.96
C THR A 244 -5.85 -4.48 -13.92
N LEU A 245 -6.63 -5.55 -14.00
CA LEU A 245 -6.16 -6.95 -14.08
C LEU A 245 -7.14 -7.78 -14.91
N SER A 246 -7.44 -7.33 -16.13
CA SER A 246 -8.30 -8.10 -17.06
C SER A 246 -7.47 -9.02 -17.97
N SER A 247 -6.61 -9.83 -17.35
CA SER A 247 -6.03 -11.03 -17.99
C SER A 247 -6.03 -12.17 -16.97
N ARG A 248 -7.08 -12.98 -17.03
CA ARG A 248 -7.01 -14.39 -16.65
C ARG A 248 -6.58 -15.19 -17.86
#